data_AF-A0A962UYA5-F1
#
_entry.id   AF-A0A962UYA5-F1
#
_cell.length_a   1.000
_cell.length_b   1.000
_cell.length_c   1.000
_cell.angle_alpha   90.00
_cell.angle_beta   90.00
_cell.angle_gamma   90.00
#
_symmetry.space_group_name_H-M   'P 1'
#
loop_
_entity.id
_entity.type
_entity.pdbx_description
1 polymer ?
#
loop_
_entity_poly.entity_id
_entity_poly.type
_entity_poly.pdbx_seq_one_letter_code
_entity_poly.pdbx_strand_id
1 'polypeptide(L)'
;MKLFECQHCGQQLYFENTHCEQCGYALGYLCEDNTLLTLQQDQEDHSDDWTALTQPQQHYRYCANATYDACNWLLDSASEDTLCRACQLNRTIPDLSNPDHLAQWRSLEIAKHRLVYTLLRLRLPLRNKTEAPERGLAFDFLAELATPFRETAQVITGHAQGVITINIAEAD
;
A
#
# COMPACT_ATOMS: atom_id res chain seq x y z
N MET A 1 5.06 8.06 16.38
CA MET A 1 5.25 6.95 15.41
C MET A 1 5.42 5.67 16.23
N LYS A 2 4.72 4.56 15.90
CA LYS A 2 4.98 3.27 16.56
C LYS A 2 6.31 2.75 15.99
N LEU A 3 7.24 2.37 16.85
CA LEU A 3 8.43 1.65 16.43
C LEU A 3 8.07 0.17 16.34
N PHE A 4 8.50 -0.48 15.26
CA PHE A 4 8.37 -1.92 15.09
C PHE A 4 9.73 -2.57 15.35
N GLU A 5 9.73 -3.87 15.59
CA GLU A 5 10.95 -4.64 15.84
C GLU A 5 10.93 -5.90 14.97
N CYS A 6 12.09 -6.25 14.40
CA CYS A 6 12.24 -7.49 13.66
C CYS A 6 12.04 -8.68 14.60
N GLN A 7 11.12 -9.58 14.26
CA GLN A 7 10.76 -10.72 15.10
C GLN A 7 11.86 -11.80 15.15
N HIS A 8 12.88 -11.68 14.28
CA HIS A 8 14.05 -12.56 14.26
C HIS A 8 15.24 -12.00 15.06
N CYS A 9 15.62 -10.74 14.86
CA CYS A 9 16.87 -10.19 15.42
C CYS A 9 16.68 -8.98 16.38
N GLY A 10 15.46 -8.50 16.58
CA GLY A 10 15.15 -7.35 17.46
C GLY A 10 15.54 -5.97 16.91
N GLN A 11 16.04 -5.88 15.68
CA GLN A 11 16.36 -4.60 15.03
C GLN A 11 15.11 -3.70 14.95
N GLN A 12 15.27 -2.41 15.24
CA GLN A 12 14.20 -1.43 15.06
C GLN A 12 13.85 -1.26 13.57
N LEU A 13 12.56 -1.26 13.28
CA LEU A 13 12.01 -1.17 11.94
C LEU A 13 11.11 0.06 11.79
N TYR A 14 11.16 0.66 10.62
CA TYR A 14 10.25 1.70 10.14
C TYR A 14 9.13 1.08 9.31
N PHE A 15 8.01 1.80 9.24
CA PHE A 15 6.77 1.31 8.64
C PHE A 15 6.93 0.90 7.16
N GLU A 16 7.83 1.57 6.45
CA GLU A 16 8.09 1.37 5.02
C GLU A 16 9.14 0.30 4.72
N ASN A 17 9.81 -0.27 5.74
CA ASN A 17 10.81 -1.31 5.48
C ASN A 17 10.15 -2.56 4.87
N THR A 18 10.78 -3.08 3.81
CA THR A 18 10.41 -4.35 3.14
C THR A 18 11.34 -5.50 3.50
N HIS A 19 12.49 -5.19 4.11
CA HIS A 19 13.45 -6.14 4.62
C HIS A 19 14.10 -5.60 5.89
N CYS A 20 14.56 -6.49 6.76
CA CYS A 20 15.33 -6.11 7.92
C CYS A 20 16.76 -5.76 7.50
N GLU A 21 17.21 -4.53 7.76
CA GLU A 21 18.56 -4.06 7.40
C GLU A 21 19.68 -4.81 8.12
N GLN A 22 19.38 -5.52 9.23
CA GLN A 22 20.35 -6.27 10.02
C GLN A 22 20.45 -7.75 9.63
N CYS A 23 19.32 -8.44 9.42
CA CYS A 23 19.31 -9.89 9.14
C CYS A 23 18.80 -10.27 7.74
N GLY A 24 18.34 -9.31 6.95
CA GLY A 24 17.91 -9.53 5.57
C GLY A 24 16.55 -10.22 5.38
N TYR A 25 15.88 -10.64 6.46
CA TYR A 25 14.55 -11.24 6.35
C TYR A 25 13.55 -10.26 5.74
N ALA A 26 12.65 -10.79 4.92
CA ALA A 26 11.55 -10.03 4.33
C ALA A 26 10.58 -9.56 5.42
N LEU A 27 9.95 -8.42 5.18
CA LEU A 27 9.01 -7.77 6.09
C LEU A 27 7.73 -7.40 5.35
N GLY A 28 6.60 -7.61 6.01
CA GLY A 28 5.30 -7.17 5.50
C GLY A 28 4.39 -6.64 6.60
N TYR A 29 3.59 -5.64 6.27
CA TYR A 29 2.66 -5.02 7.22
C TYR A 29 1.31 -5.74 7.20
N LEU A 30 0.88 -6.26 8.36
CA LEU A 30 -0.43 -6.83 8.57
C LEU A 30 -1.36 -5.80 9.22
N CYS A 31 -2.46 -5.48 8.55
CA CYS A 31 -3.29 -4.33 8.93
C CYS A 31 -4.23 -4.62 10.11
N GLU A 32 -4.61 -5.88 10.28
CA GLU A 32 -5.46 -6.43 11.32
C GLU A 32 -4.78 -6.30 12.69
N ASP A 33 -3.51 -6.70 12.75
CA ASP A 33 -2.70 -6.71 13.97
C ASP A 33 -1.90 -5.41 14.16
N ASN A 34 -1.88 -4.55 13.13
CA ASN A 34 -1.12 -3.30 13.12
C ASN A 34 0.35 -3.55 13.48
N THR A 35 0.97 -4.48 12.76
CA THR A 35 2.35 -4.94 12.99
C THR A 35 3.09 -5.22 11.68
N LEU A 36 4.42 -5.06 11.71
CA LEU A 36 5.29 -5.63 10.69
C LEU A 36 5.64 -7.06 11.11
N LEU A 37 5.40 -8.01 10.22
CA LEU A 37 5.75 -9.41 10.36
C LEU A 37 7.09 -9.67 9.70
N THR A 38 7.89 -10.54 10.30
CA THR A 38 9.10 -11.07 9.67
C THR A 38 8.72 -12.36 8.94
N LEU A 39 9.01 -12.41 7.65
CA LEU A 39 8.50 -13.41 6.73
C LEU A 39 9.62 -14.29 6.21
N GLN A 40 9.30 -15.56 6.03
CA GLN A 40 10.12 -16.53 5.32
C GLN A 40 9.30 -17.16 4.21
N GLN A 41 9.93 -17.40 3.08
CA GLN A 41 9.34 -18.21 2.02
C GLN A 41 9.77 -19.66 2.24
N ASP A 42 8.82 -20.58 2.22
CA ASP A 42 9.14 -22.00 2.30
C ASP A 42 9.70 -22.44 0.96
N GLN A 43 10.93 -22.95 0.93
CA GLN A 43 11.60 -23.31 -0.33
C GLN A 43 11.14 -24.66 -0.88
N GLU A 44 10.48 -25.47 -0.05
CA GLU A 44 10.06 -26.83 -0.39
C GLU A 44 8.65 -26.87 -1.02
N ASP A 45 7.78 -25.94 -0.64
CA ASP A 45 6.50 -25.71 -1.28
C ASP A 45 6.71 -24.71 -2.43
N HIS A 46 6.44 -25.12 -3.67
CA HIS A 46 6.46 -24.26 -4.86
C HIS A 46 5.36 -23.16 -4.84
N SER A 47 4.96 -22.71 -3.66
CA SER A 47 4.02 -21.63 -3.44
C SER A 47 4.75 -20.28 -3.39
N ASP A 48 4.11 -19.24 -3.92
CA ASP A 48 4.56 -17.86 -3.79
C ASP A 48 4.15 -17.25 -2.43
N ASP A 49 3.72 -18.09 -1.49
CA ASP A 49 3.18 -17.70 -0.20
C ASP A 49 4.29 -17.53 0.84
N TRP A 50 4.06 -16.58 1.74
CA TRP A 50 4.99 -16.21 2.79
C TRP A 50 4.45 -16.64 4.15
N THR A 51 5.31 -17.22 4.96
CA THR A 51 4.96 -17.63 6.32
C THR A 51 5.57 -16.68 7.32
N ALA A 52 4.78 -16.21 8.29
CA ALA A 52 5.30 -15.36 9.36
C ALA A 52 6.02 -16.19 10.43
N LEU A 53 7.20 -15.75 10.87
CA LEU A 53 8.01 -16.47 11.87
C LEU A 53 7.27 -16.68 13.20
N THR A 54 6.39 -15.74 13.57
CA THR A 54 5.62 -15.78 14.81
C THR A 54 4.29 -16.52 14.69
N GLN A 55 3.84 -16.82 13.46
CA GLN A 55 2.55 -17.44 13.15
C GLN A 55 2.72 -18.47 12.02
N PRO A 56 3.40 -19.60 12.28
CA PRO A 56 3.81 -20.55 11.22
C PRO A 56 2.65 -21.27 10.53
N GLN A 57 1.43 -21.16 11.04
CA GLN A 57 0.22 -21.75 10.44
C GLN A 57 -0.52 -20.77 9.51
N GLN A 58 -0.09 -19.51 9.44
CA GLN A 58 -0.69 -18.50 8.59
C GLN A 58 0.23 -18.16 7.44
N HIS A 59 -0.36 -18.17 6.26
CA HIS A 59 0.29 -17.85 5.01
C HIS A 59 -0.25 -16.53 4.48
N TYR A 60 0.65 -15.75 3.90
CA TYR A 60 0.38 -14.41 3.44
C TYR A 60 0.90 -14.20 2.03
N ARG A 61 0.23 -13.31 1.31
CA ARG A 61 0.67 -12.78 0.01
C ARG A 61 0.89 -11.29 0.13
N TYR A 62 1.86 -10.75 -0.60
CA TYR A 62 1.97 -9.30 -0.72
C TYR A 62 0.83 -8.74 -1.56
N CYS A 63 0.42 -7.51 -1.23
CA CYS A 63 -0.42 -6.70 -2.10
C CYS A 63 0.16 -6.66 -3.52
N ALA A 64 -0.69 -6.73 -4.55
CA ALA A 64 -0.24 -6.69 -5.94
C ALA A 64 0.62 -5.46 -6.26
N ASN A 65 0.37 -4.33 -5.59
CA ASN A 65 1.17 -3.11 -5.73
C ASN A 65 2.59 -3.19 -5.16
N ALA A 66 2.94 -4.26 -4.44
CA ALA A 66 4.30 -4.51 -3.98
C ALA A 66 5.27 -4.78 -5.14
N THR A 67 4.79 -5.31 -6.28
CA THR A 67 5.62 -5.48 -7.49
C THR A 67 6.17 -4.15 -8.02
N TYR A 68 5.49 -3.05 -7.66
CA TYR A 68 5.87 -1.70 -8.02
C TYR A 68 6.56 -0.96 -6.86
N ASP A 69 7.06 -1.63 -5.81
CA ASP A 69 7.68 -1.00 -4.63
C ASP A 69 6.83 0.09 -3.96
N ALA A 70 5.52 0.09 -4.18
CA ALA A 70 4.61 1.11 -3.67
C ALA A 70 3.87 0.67 -2.41
N CYS A 71 3.94 -0.62 -2.07
CA CYS A 71 3.24 -1.21 -0.94
C CYS A 71 4.07 -2.35 -0.34
N ASN A 72 4.09 -2.46 1.00
CA ASN A 72 4.65 -3.59 1.74
C ASN A 72 3.57 -4.34 2.56
N TRP A 73 2.29 -4.15 2.24
CA TRP A 73 1.19 -4.71 3.02
C TRP A 73 0.89 -6.13 2.60
N LEU A 74 0.46 -6.93 3.57
CA LEU A 74 0.10 -8.33 3.40
C LEU A 74 -1.40 -8.50 3.28
N LEU A 75 -1.78 -9.58 2.61
CA LEU A 75 -3.11 -10.18 2.62
C LEU A 75 -2.96 -11.62 3.11
N ASP A 76 -4.01 -12.13 3.76
CA ASP A 76 -4.14 -13.56 4.00
C ASP A 76 -4.11 -14.30 2.66
N SER A 77 -3.33 -15.38 2.56
CA SER A 77 -3.23 -16.18 1.35
C SER A 77 -4.58 -16.70 0.86
N ALA A 78 -5.54 -16.95 1.76
CA ALA A 78 -6.89 -17.39 1.44
C ALA A 78 -7.83 -16.27 0.96
N SER A 79 -7.43 -15.00 1.05
CA SER A 79 -8.26 -13.88 0.60
C SER A 79 -8.48 -13.90 -0.91
N GLU A 80 -9.69 -13.60 -1.38
CA GLU A 80 -9.93 -13.43 -2.83
C GLU A 80 -9.36 -12.09 -3.36
N ASP A 81 -9.05 -11.16 -2.46
CA ASP A 81 -8.49 -9.87 -2.82
C ASP A 81 -7.02 -9.99 -3.27
N THR A 82 -6.63 -9.12 -4.20
CA THR A 82 -5.25 -8.94 -4.65
C THR A 82 -4.63 -7.64 -4.14
N LEU A 83 -5.46 -6.68 -3.72
CA LEU A 83 -5.04 -5.38 -3.21
C LEU A 83 -5.35 -5.28 -1.72
N CYS A 84 -4.40 -4.77 -0.94
CA CYS A 84 -4.60 -4.53 0.49
C CYS A 84 -5.64 -3.41 0.72
N ARG A 85 -6.14 -3.29 1.94
CA ARG A 85 -7.15 -2.31 2.33
C ARG A 85 -6.79 -0.86 1.98
N ALA A 86 -5.51 -0.49 1.96
CA ALA A 86 -5.06 0.85 1.56
C ALA A 86 -5.06 1.03 0.03
N CYS A 87 -4.57 0.03 -0.72
CA CYS A 87 -4.52 0.07 -2.18
C CYS A 87 -5.91 -0.06 -2.82
N GLN A 88 -6.86 -0.75 -2.19
CA GLN A 88 -8.27 -0.79 -2.61
C GLN A 88 -8.98 0.57 -2.59
N LEU A 89 -8.42 1.57 -1.90
CA LEU A 89 -8.95 2.93 -1.94
C LEU A 89 -8.61 3.65 -3.25
N ASN A 90 -7.70 3.11 -4.07
CA ASN A 90 -7.41 3.72 -5.37
C ASN A 90 -8.54 3.42 -6.34
N ARG A 91 -9.20 4.47 -6.81
CA ARG A 91 -10.15 4.40 -7.91
C ARG A 91 -9.44 4.63 -9.24
N THR A 92 -8.44 5.51 -9.27
CA THR A 92 -7.63 5.75 -10.47
C THR A 92 -6.17 5.94 -10.07
N ILE A 93 -5.28 5.29 -10.82
CA ILE A 93 -3.82 5.43 -10.73
C ILE A 93 -3.29 5.87 -12.10
N PRO A 94 -2.13 6.52 -12.18
CA PRO A 94 -1.56 6.93 -13.46
C PRO A 94 -1.02 5.72 -14.24
N ASP A 95 -0.67 5.95 -15.51
CA ASP A 95 0.08 4.96 -16.29
C ASP A 95 1.48 4.75 -15.68
N LEU A 96 1.69 3.57 -15.10
CA LEU A 96 2.93 3.18 -14.42
C LEU A 96 4.06 2.75 -15.39
N SER A 97 3.79 2.68 -16.71
CA SER A 97 4.85 2.45 -17.70
C SER A 97 5.77 3.65 -17.86
N ASN A 98 5.30 4.85 -17.48
CA ASN A 98 6.13 6.03 -17.35
C ASN A 98 6.89 5.98 -16.01
N PRO A 99 8.24 5.94 -16.00
CA PRO A 99 9.03 5.86 -14.78
C PRO A 99 8.81 7.06 -13.84
N ASP A 100 8.53 8.26 -14.38
CA ASP A 100 8.29 9.45 -13.57
C ASP A 100 6.95 9.34 -12.84
N HIS A 101 5.91 8.87 -13.54
CA HIS A 101 4.60 8.62 -12.92
C HIS A 101 4.69 7.53 -11.85
N LEU A 102 5.46 6.48 -12.11
CA LEU A 102 5.69 5.40 -11.15
C LEU A 102 6.36 5.93 -9.87
N ALA A 103 7.40 6.75 -9.99
CA ALA A 103 8.08 7.35 -8.85
C ALA A 103 7.16 8.27 -8.03
N GLN A 104 6.41 9.16 -8.69
CA GLN A 104 5.46 10.06 -8.04
C GLN A 104 4.34 9.30 -7.34
N TRP A 105 3.77 8.29 -8.02
CA TRP A 105 2.73 7.44 -7.45
C TRP A 105 3.23 6.65 -6.24
N ARG A 106 4.47 6.14 -6.24
CA ARG A 106 5.09 5.51 -5.06
C ARG A 106 5.14 6.45 -3.86
N SER A 107 5.56 7.72 -4.06
CA SER A 107 5.57 8.71 -2.96
C SER A 107 4.18 8.92 -2.38
N LEU A 108 3.17 9.08 -3.24
CA LEU A 108 1.78 9.24 -2.81
C LEU A 108 1.22 7.99 -2.11
N GLU A 109 1.54 6.79 -2.59
CA GLU A 109 1.16 5.56 -1.91
C GLU A 109 1.76 5.49 -0.51
N ILE A 110 3.05 5.82 -0.33
CA ILE A 110 3.68 5.85 1.01
C ILE A 110 2.93 6.82 1.93
N ALA A 111 2.63 8.04 1.47
CA ALA A 111 1.88 9.02 2.25
C ALA A 111 0.46 8.51 2.59
N LYS A 112 -0.24 7.92 1.61
CA LYS A 112 -1.57 7.33 1.80
C LYS A 112 -1.53 6.15 2.78
N HIS A 113 -0.52 5.28 2.71
CA HIS A 113 -0.35 4.18 3.66
C HIS A 113 -0.22 4.68 5.09
N ARG A 114 0.53 5.77 5.33
CA ARG A 114 0.64 6.42 6.66
C ARG A 114 -0.69 6.98 7.14
N LEU A 115 -1.47 7.60 6.25
CA LEU A 115 -2.83 8.06 6.56
C LEU A 115 -3.71 6.87 6.96
N VAL A 116 -3.78 5.85 6.11
CA VAL A 116 -4.62 4.66 6.35
C VAL A 116 -4.22 3.96 7.66
N TYR A 117 -2.92 3.75 7.88
CA TYR A 117 -2.37 3.25 9.13
C TYR A 117 -2.92 4.04 10.34
N THR A 118 -2.89 5.37 10.26
CA THR A 118 -3.36 6.25 11.34
C THR A 118 -4.85 6.09 11.57
N LEU A 119 -5.66 6.06 10.50
CA LEU A 119 -7.11 5.86 10.59
C LEU A 119 -7.45 4.51 11.23
N LEU A 120 -6.77 3.43 10.82
CA LEU A 120 -6.95 2.09 11.39
C LEU A 120 -6.58 2.04 12.87
N ARG A 121 -5.44 2.64 13.23
CA ARG A 121 -4.97 2.72 14.62
C ARG A 121 -5.95 3.50 15.51
N LEU A 122 -6.56 4.56 14.99
CA LEU A 122 -7.59 5.35 15.67
C LEU A 122 -8.98 4.68 15.64
N ARG A 123 -9.10 3.50 15.02
CA ARG A 123 -10.36 2.77 14.83
C ARG A 123 -11.44 3.60 14.13
N LEU A 124 -11.03 4.48 13.22
CA LEU A 124 -11.95 5.29 12.42
C LEU A 124 -12.55 4.43 11.29
N PRO A 125 -13.81 4.68 10.91
CA PRO A 125 -14.42 3.98 9.79
C PRO A 125 -13.64 4.22 8.50
N LEU A 126 -13.22 3.13 7.86
CA LEU A 126 -12.53 3.18 6.57
C LEU A 126 -13.10 2.09 5.68
N ARG A 127 -13.88 2.52 4.68
CA ARG A 127 -14.47 1.68 3.63
C ARG A 127 -14.17 2.31 2.29
N ASN A 128 -13.89 1.50 1.29
CA ASN A 128 -13.70 2.01 -0.07
C ASN A 128 -15.06 2.45 -0.67
N LYS A 129 -15.02 3.24 -1.75
CA LYS A 129 -16.23 3.71 -2.43
C LYS A 129 -17.04 2.60 -3.10
N THR A 130 -16.42 1.48 -3.47
CA THR A 130 -17.11 0.34 -4.08
C THR A 130 -18.07 -0.32 -3.08
N GLU A 131 -17.61 -0.51 -1.84
CA GLU A 131 -18.40 -1.08 -0.74
C GLU A 131 -19.41 -0.10 -0.14
N ALA A 132 -19.08 1.18 -0.12
CA ALA A 132 -19.89 2.23 0.49
C ALA A 132 -19.96 3.47 -0.43
N PRO A 133 -20.80 3.45 -1.49
CA PRO A 133 -20.85 4.53 -2.48
C PRO A 133 -21.07 5.93 -1.88
N GLU A 134 -21.91 6.04 -0.86
CA GLU A 134 -22.23 7.33 -0.23
C GLU A 134 -21.18 7.79 0.79
N ARG A 135 -20.63 6.87 1.59
CA ARG A 135 -19.81 7.20 2.78
C ARG A 135 -18.35 6.76 2.70
N GLY A 136 -18.00 5.99 1.69
CA GLY A 136 -16.65 5.46 1.48
C GLY A 136 -15.68 6.54 1.01
N LEU A 137 -14.40 6.17 1.03
CA LEU A 137 -13.28 6.97 0.58
C LEU A 137 -12.68 6.38 -0.70
N ALA A 138 -12.24 7.23 -1.62
CA ALA A 138 -11.43 6.84 -2.76
C ALA A 138 -10.36 7.89 -3.08
N PHE A 139 -9.28 7.46 -3.71
CA PHE A 139 -8.20 8.28 -4.23
C PHE A 139 -8.14 8.19 -5.76
N ASP A 140 -8.03 9.34 -6.40
CA ASP A 140 -7.63 9.48 -7.79
C ASP A 140 -6.25 10.11 -7.84
N PHE A 141 -5.25 9.34 -8.25
CA PHE A 141 -3.92 9.84 -8.57
C PHE A 141 -3.85 10.04 -10.08
N LEU A 142 -3.88 11.30 -10.51
CA LEU A 142 -4.01 11.66 -11.91
C LEU A 142 -2.74 12.35 -12.41
N ALA A 143 -2.28 11.93 -13.58
CA ALA A 143 -1.26 12.61 -14.35
C ALA A 143 -1.90 13.59 -15.33
N GLU A 144 -1.23 14.69 -15.63
CA GLU A 144 -1.65 15.57 -16.72
C GLU A 144 -1.45 14.86 -18.06
N LEU A 145 -2.51 14.79 -18.86
CA LEU A 145 -2.42 14.27 -20.21
C LEU A 145 -1.96 15.39 -21.14
N ALA A 146 -0.70 15.32 -21.59
CA ALA A 146 -0.20 16.16 -22.67
C ALA A 146 -0.90 15.76 -23.98
N THR A 147 -2.02 16.42 -24.31
CA THR A 147 -2.67 16.26 -25.61
C THR A 147 -2.25 17.40 -26.53
N PRO A 148 -1.64 17.13 -27.71
CA PRO A 148 -1.08 18.18 -28.56
C PRO A 148 -2.12 19.12 -29.20
N PHE A 149 -3.42 18.89 -28.98
CA PHE A 149 -4.52 19.63 -29.64
C PHE A 149 -5.61 20.12 -28.68
N ARG A 150 -5.43 20.03 -27.36
CA ARG A 150 -6.31 20.66 -26.36
C ARG A 150 -5.47 21.35 -25.31
N GLU A 151 -6.01 22.43 -24.74
CA GLU A 151 -5.52 22.95 -23.45
C GLU A 151 -5.33 21.76 -22.51
N THR A 152 -4.13 21.64 -21.94
CA THR A 152 -3.83 20.59 -20.96
C THR A 152 -4.95 20.59 -19.93
N ALA A 153 -5.64 19.45 -19.80
CA ALA A 153 -6.66 19.31 -18.77
C ALA A 153 -5.92 19.33 -17.44
N GLN A 154 -5.82 20.52 -16.85
CA GLN A 154 -5.10 20.73 -15.60
C GLN A 154 -5.78 19.90 -14.51
N VAL A 155 -5.02 18.98 -13.92
CA VAL A 155 -5.51 18.22 -12.77
C VAL A 155 -5.48 19.15 -11.57
N ILE A 156 -6.63 19.34 -10.93
CA ILE A 156 -6.76 20.14 -9.71
C ILE A 156 -6.83 19.17 -8.52
N THR A 157 -5.86 19.27 -7.62
CA THR A 157 -5.89 18.56 -6.33
C THR A 157 -7.02 19.08 -5.47
N GLY A 158 -7.80 18.18 -4.86
CA GLY A 158 -8.94 18.54 -4.02
C GLY A 158 -9.72 17.33 -3.56
N HIS A 159 -10.92 17.56 -3.03
CA HIS A 159 -11.82 16.47 -2.66
C HIS A 159 -13.28 16.81 -2.93
N ALA A 160 -14.07 15.81 -3.30
CA ALA A 160 -15.52 15.95 -3.46
C ALA A 160 -16.21 14.64 -3.07
N GLN A 161 -17.19 14.72 -2.17
CA GLN A 161 -18.04 13.57 -1.79
C GLN A 161 -17.27 12.29 -1.43
N GLY A 162 -16.15 12.40 -0.70
CA GLY A 162 -15.34 11.24 -0.31
C GLY A 162 -14.41 10.71 -1.41
N VAL A 163 -14.24 11.43 -2.52
CA VAL A 163 -13.17 11.21 -3.48
C VAL A 163 -12.11 12.27 -3.27
N ILE A 164 -10.86 11.86 -3.05
CA ILE A 164 -9.69 12.73 -2.96
C ILE A 164 -8.95 12.62 -4.29
N THR A 165 -8.79 13.73 -4.99
CA THR A 165 -8.02 13.80 -6.24
C THR A 165 -6.70 14.49 -5.94
N ILE A 166 -5.60 13.89 -6.38
CA ILE A 166 -4.26 14.47 -6.25
C ILE A 166 -3.58 14.42 -7.62
N ASN A 167 -3.05 15.56 -8.05
CA ASN A 167 -2.15 15.62 -9.20
C ASN A 167 -0.81 14.98 -8.81
N ILE A 168 -0.38 13.94 -9.53
CA ILE A 168 0.87 13.25 -9.19
C ILE A 168 2.10 14.14 -9.37
N ALA A 169 2.00 15.23 -10.15
CA ALA A 169 3.07 16.21 -10.28
C ALA A 169 3.35 16.97 -8.97
N GLU A 170 2.42 16.94 -8.00
CA GLU A 170 2.56 17.54 -6.67
C GLU A 170 3.17 16.55 -5.65
N ALA A 171 3.61 15.37 -6.09
CA ALA A 171 4.28 14.39 -5.24
C ALA A 171 5.74 14.79 -5.01
N ASP A 172 6.00 15.41 -3.86
CA ASP A 172 7.35 15.69 -3.33
C ASP A 172 7.96 14.50 -2.56
#